data_AF-R6HK93-F1
#
_entry.id   AF-R6HK93-F1
#
_cell.length_a   1.000
_cell.length_b   1.000
_cell.length_c   1.000
_cell.angle_alpha   90.00
_cell.angle_beta   90.00
_cell.angle_gamma   90.00
#
_symmetry.space_group_name_H-M   'P 1'
#
loop_
_entity.id
_entity.type
_entity.pdbx_description
1 polymer ?
#
loop_
_entity_poly.entity_id
_entity_poly.type
_entity_poly.pdbx_seq_one_letter_code
_entity_poly.pdbx_strand_id
1 'polypeptide(L)'
;MREIQRWSRAEDAVIRRYRDQGAYRIRKQLRTMCGTDRTIEAIRMRASRKGVSLAKYRQCDVCGAVLNSHNNSGKCPDCNLADRIENMQQRKRHLESLERKEADTELRRIYNAERQAVRRMENRLKKSSEKNTAL
;
A
#
# COMPACT_ATOMS: atom_id res chain seq x y z
N MET A 1 -2.80 34.47 -20.05
CA MET A 1 -2.06 33.31 -20.59
C MET A 1 -0.94 32.98 -19.62
N ARG A 2 -0.82 31.73 -19.12
CA ARG A 2 0.35 31.33 -18.33
C ARG A 2 1.49 31.08 -19.30
N GLU A 3 2.60 31.79 -19.14
CA GLU A 3 3.84 31.54 -19.87
C GLU A 3 4.23 30.06 -19.72
N ILE A 4 4.40 29.36 -20.85
CA ILE A 4 4.83 27.96 -20.83
C ILE A 4 6.32 27.96 -20.49
N GLN A 5 6.63 27.94 -19.20
CA GLN A 5 7.99 27.86 -18.73
C GLN A 5 8.64 26.56 -19.25
N ARG A 6 9.63 26.70 -20.13
CA ARG A 6 10.35 25.58 -20.76
C ARG A 6 11.11 24.76 -19.73
N TRP A 7 11.20 23.44 -19.92
CA TRP A 7 11.98 22.55 -19.05
C TRP A 7 13.48 22.69 -19.34
N SER A 8 14.28 22.94 -18.30
CA SER A 8 15.74 23.03 -18.39
C SER A 8 16.40 21.65 -18.25
N ARG A 9 17.67 21.56 -18.69
CA ARG A 9 18.49 20.35 -18.49
C ARG A 9 18.75 20.06 -17.01
N ALA A 10 18.85 21.11 -16.18
CA ALA A 10 19.01 20.96 -14.74
C ALA A 10 17.76 20.34 -14.09
N GLU A 11 16.56 20.77 -14.49
CA GLU A 11 15.31 20.18 -14.01
C GLU A 11 15.18 18.70 -14.42
N ASP A 12 15.55 18.36 -15.66
CA ASP A 12 15.59 16.97 -16.14
C ASP A 12 16.58 16.12 -15.31
N ALA A 13 17.73 16.68 -14.92
CA ALA A 13 18.72 16.00 -14.09
C ALA A 13 18.19 15.74 -12.67
N VAL A 14 17.47 16.70 -12.07
CA VAL A 14 16.79 16.53 -10.78
C VAL A 14 15.75 15.41 -10.85
N ILE A 15 14.91 15.38 -11.90
CA ILE A 15 13.92 14.31 -12.09
C ILE A 15 14.60 12.94 -12.14
N ARG A 16 15.71 12.80 -12.88
CA ARG A 16 16.44 11.54 -13.00
C ARG A 16 17.08 11.11 -11.68
N ARG A 17 17.71 12.05 -10.96
CA ARG A 17 18.44 11.80 -9.72
C ARG A 17 17.54 11.35 -8.57
N TYR A 18 16.31 11.85 -8.52
CA TYR A 18 15.37 11.63 -7.41
C TYR A 18 14.14 10.80 -7.83
N ARG A 19 14.24 10.03 -8.92
CA ARG A 19 13.12 9.30 -9.54
C ARG A 19 12.40 8.35 -8.57
N ASP A 20 13.17 7.68 -7.73
CA ASP A 20 12.82 6.71 -6.70
C ASP A 20 12.11 7.32 -5.49
N GLN A 21 12.27 8.63 -5.24
CA GLN A 21 11.62 9.33 -4.13
C GLN A 21 10.22 9.86 -4.50
N GLY A 22 9.87 9.82 -5.79
CA GLY A 22 8.58 10.23 -6.33
C GLY A 22 8.39 11.75 -6.50
N ALA A 23 7.30 12.12 -7.18
CA ALA A 23 7.07 13.47 -7.68
C ALA A 23 7.03 14.58 -6.60
N TYR A 24 6.56 14.30 -5.39
CA TYR A 24 6.53 15.28 -4.29
C TYR A 24 7.92 15.68 -3.82
N ARG A 25 8.81 14.70 -3.65
CA ARG A 25 10.21 14.95 -3.29
C ARG A 25 10.93 15.68 -4.43
N ILE A 26 10.68 15.29 -5.68
CA ILE A 26 11.22 15.98 -6.86
C ILE A 26 10.79 17.45 -6.88
N ARG A 27 9.51 17.78 -6.63
CA ARG A 27 9.06 19.18 -6.55
C ARG A 27 9.84 19.98 -5.52
N LYS A 28 10.08 19.41 -4.33
CA LYS A 28 10.88 20.05 -3.28
C LYS A 28 12.31 20.31 -3.78
N GLN A 29 12.93 19.33 -4.44
CA GLN A 29 14.28 19.49 -4.99
C GLN A 29 14.36 20.47 -6.15
N LEU A 30 13.34 20.54 -7.03
CA LEU A 30 13.26 21.54 -8.08
C LEU A 30 13.21 22.97 -7.52
N ARG A 31 12.47 23.18 -6.43
CA ARG A 31 12.44 24.47 -5.73
C ARG A 31 13.80 24.81 -5.11
N THR A 32 14.43 23.85 -4.43
CA THR A 32 15.71 24.07 -3.74
C THR A 32 16.89 24.23 -4.70
N MET A 33 16.99 23.39 -5.73
CA MET A 33 18.16 23.32 -6.61
C MET A 33 18.03 24.16 -7.88
N CYS A 34 16.80 24.34 -8.39
CA CYS A 34 16.56 25.04 -9.65
C CYS A 34 15.77 26.35 -9.46
N GLY A 35 15.26 26.63 -8.26
CA GLY A 35 14.40 27.80 -8.00
C GLY A 35 13.03 27.73 -8.67
N THR A 36 12.66 26.58 -9.26
CA THR A 36 11.44 26.43 -10.05
C THR A 36 10.35 25.73 -9.25
N ASP A 37 9.11 26.25 -9.31
CA ASP A 37 7.94 25.56 -8.76
C ASP A 37 7.10 24.92 -9.86
N ARG A 38 7.25 23.61 -10.05
CA ARG A 38 6.45 22.81 -10.97
C ARG A 38 5.33 22.10 -10.24
N THR A 39 4.17 21.97 -10.89
CA THR A 39 3.09 21.13 -10.36
C THR A 39 3.50 19.65 -10.39
N ILE A 40 2.93 18.85 -9.48
CA ILE A 40 3.16 17.40 -9.43
C ILE A 40 2.82 16.74 -10.76
N GLU A 41 1.74 17.19 -11.40
CA GLU A 41 1.31 16.65 -12.68
C GLU A 41 2.26 16.99 -13.83
N ALA A 42 2.79 18.22 -13.87
CA ALA A 42 3.80 18.59 -14.85
C ALA A 42 5.08 17.74 -14.71
N ILE A 43 5.50 17.45 -13.47
CA ILE A 43 6.65 16.58 -13.19
C ILE A 43 6.39 15.15 -13.69
N ARG A 44 5.21 14.59 -13.42
CA ARG A 44 4.81 13.24 -13.89
C ARG A 44 4.82 13.15 -15.41
N MET A 45 4.17 14.12 -16.08
CA MET A 45 4.15 14.19 -17.54
C MET A 45 5.57 14.31 -18.11
N ARG A 46 6.42 15.15 -17.50
CA ARG A 46 7.80 15.31 -17.96
C ARG A 46 8.61 14.03 -17.79
N ALA A 47 8.52 13.38 -16.65
CA ALA A 47 9.21 12.13 -16.37
C ALA A 47 8.79 11.03 -17.35
N SER A 48 7.48 10.88 -17.61
CA SER A 48 6.94 9.96 -18.60
C SER A 48 7.52 10.21 -20.00
N ARG A 49 7.47 11.46 -20.49
CA ARG A 49 8.06 11.85 -21.79
C ARG A 49 9.57 11.63 -21.89
N LYS A 50 10.28 11.52 -20.76
CA LYS A 50 11.73 11.29 -20.69
C LYS A 50 12.07 9.81 -20.43
N GLY A 51 11.08 8.92 -20.35
CA GLY A 51 11.27 7.51 -20.04
C GLY A 51 11.73 7.25 -18.60
N VAL A 52 11.43 8.16 -17.66
CA VAL A 52 11.82 8.05 -16.25
C VAL A 52 10.62 7.60 -15.42
N SER A 53 10.68 6.38 -14.88
CA SER A 53 9.68 5.90 -13.93
C SER A 53 9.84 6.60 -12.58
N LEU A 54 8.74 7.15 -12.07
CA LEU A 54 8.65 7.76 -10.73
C LEU A 54 8.01 6.82 -9.70
N ALA A 55 7.97 5.52 -10.00
CA ALA A 55 7.49 4.50 -9.10
C ALA A 55 8.32 4.51 -7.80
N LYS A 56 7.63 4.55 -6.67
CA LYS A 56 8.27 4.46 -5.36
C LYS A 56 8.43 2.99 -5.04
N TYR A 57 9.66 2.53 -5.03
CA TYR A 57 9.97 1.18 -4.58
C TYR A 57 10.23 1.19 -3.08
N ARG A 58 9.58 0.27 -2.37
CA ARG A 58 9.80 0.04 -0.95
C ARG A 58 10.18 -1.42 -0.75
N GLN A 59 11.17 -1.64 0.10
CA GLN A 59 11.51 -2.99 0.54
C GLN A 59 10.52 -3.45 1.60
N CYS A 60 10.08 -4.69 1.52
CA CYS A 60 9.26 -5.31 2.55
C CYS A 60 10.09 -5.60 3.80
N ASP A 61 9.57 -5.21 4.96
CA ASP A 61 10.27 -5.39 6.26
C ASP A 61 10.34 -6.87 6.72
N VAL A 62 9.60 -7.78 6.07
CA VAL A 62 9.51 -9.21 6.47
C VAL A 62 10.32 -10.10 5.53
N CYS A 63 10.06 -10.04 4.23
CA CYS A 63 10.70 -10.93 3.25
C CYS A 63 11.78 -10.23 2.39
N GLY A 64 11.97 -8.92 2.55
CA GLY A 64 12.94 -8.16 1.76
C GLY A 64 12.56 -7.90 0.30
N ALA A 65 11.37 -8.31 -0.15
CA ALA A 65 10.92 -8.07 -1.52
C ALA A 65 10.81 -6.56 -1.82
N VAL A 66 11.38 -6.10 -2.93
CA VAL A 66 11.30 -4.71 -3.39
C VAL A 66 10.11 -4.54 -4.31
N LEU A 67 9.11 -3.78 -3.86
CA LEU A 67 7.84 -3.65 -4.56
C LEU A 67 7.47 -2.18 -4.74
N ASN A 68 6.74 -1.89 -5.81
CA ASN A 68 6.07 -0.61 -6.01
C ASN A 68 4.77 -0.53 -5.17
N SER A 69 4.82 -0.98 -3.91
CA SER A 69 3.65 -1.04 -3.04
C SER A 69 3.51 0.24 -2.24
N HIS A 70 2.34 0.88 -2.36
CA HIS A 70 1.96 2.07 -1.59
C HIS A 70 1.23 1.72 -0.27
N ASN A 71 1.42 0.52 0.28
CA ASN A 71 0.79 0.19 1.55
C ASN A 71 1.55 0.82 2.73
N ASN A 72 0.80 1.36 3.68
CA ASN A 72 1.37 1.96 4.88
C ASN A 72 1.93 0.92 5.86
N SER A 73 1.68 -0.38 5.63
CA SER A 73 2.06 -1.45 6.56
C SER A 73 3.53 -1.88 6.49
N GLY A 74 4.30 -1.45 5.49
CA GLY A 74 5.71 -1.86 5.34
C GLY A 74 5.92 -3.32 4.91
N LYS A 75 4.82 -4.08 4.77
CA LYS A 75 4.84 -5.49 4.34
C LYS A 75 4.44 -5.61 2.87
N CYS A 76 4.96 -6.60 2.13
CA CYS A 76 4.46 -6.89 0.79
C CYS A 76 3.00 -7.39 0.82
N PRO A 77 2.29 -7.41 -0.32
CA PRO A 77 0.94 -7.98 -0.39
C PRO A 77 0.86 -9.40 0.17
N ASP A 78 1.87 -10.24 -0.09
CA ASP A 78 1.90 -11.64 0.35
C ASP A 78 2.11 -11.77 1.85
N CYS A 79 3.06 -11.04 2.44
CA CYS A 79 3.26 -11.02 3.89
C CYS A 79 2.04 -10.43 4.62
N ASN A 80 1.39 -9.39 4.07
CA ASN A 80 0.13 -8.89 4.64
C ASN A 80 -1.01 -9.90 4.50
N LEU A 81 -0.99 -10.77 3.48
CA LEU A 81 -1.98 -11.83 3.34
C LEU A 81 -1.72 -12.94 4.36
N ALA A 82 -0.47 -13.34 4.54
CA ALA A 82 -0.05 -14.31 5.55
C ALA A 82 -0.49 -13.86 6.96
N ASP A 83 -0.19 -12.62 7.36
CA ASP A 83 -0.64 -12.06 8.65
C ASP A 83 -2.18 -12.15 8.82
N ARG A 84 -2.93 -11.84 7.75
CA ARG A 84 -4.40 -11.89 7.77
C ARG A 84 -4.93 -13.30 7.93
N ILE A 85 -4.31 -14.27 7.27
CA ILE A 85 -4.64 -15.70 7.41
C ILE A 85 -4.34 -16.16 8.84
N GLU A 86 -3.17 -15.81 9.38
CA GLU A 86 -2.78 -16.16 10.74
C GLU A 86 -3.75 -15.56 11.78
N ASN A 87 -4.09 -14.28 11.66
CA ASN A 87 -5.07 -13.63 12.55
C ASN A 87 -6.42 -14.36 12.51
N MET A 88 -6.89 -14.71 11.32
CA MET A 88 -8.13 -15.46 11.14
C MET A 88 -8.05 -16.84 11.82
N GLN A 89 -6.95 -17.57 11.65
CA GLN A 89 -6.76 -18.87 12.30
C GLN A 89 -6.74 -18.74 13.83
N GLN A 90 -6.10 -17.71 14.37
CA GLN A 90 -6.09 -17.45 15.81
C GLN A 90 -7.50 -17.21 16.35
N ARG A 91 -8.32 -16.45 15.63
CA ARG A 91 -9.73 -16.24 16.00
C ARG A 91 -10.58 -17.51 15.91
N LYS A 92 -10.33 -18.36 14.91
CA LYS A 92 -11.00 -19.67 14.82
C LYS A 92 -10.68 -20.55 16.03
N ARG A 93 -9.40 -20.64 16.42
CA ARG A 93 -8.99 -21.36 17.64
C ARG A 93 -9.64 -20.78 18.90
N HIS A 94 -9.74 -19.44 18.98
CA HIS A 94 -10.43 -18.79 20.10
C HIS A 94 -11.93 -19.15 20.12
N LEU A 95 -12.59 -19.12 18.96
CA LEU A 95 -13.99 -19.51 18.83
C LEU A 95 -14.25 -20.95 19.29
N GLU A 96 -13.44 -21.90 18.83
CA GLU A 96 -13.51 -23.31 19.26
C GLU A 96 -13.32 -23.47 20.78
N SER A 97 -12.47 -22.64 21.39
CA SER A 97 -12.25 -22.65 22.84
C SER A 97 -13.46 -22.14 23.63
N LEU A 98 -14.29 -21.28 23.03
CA LEU A 98 -15.52 -20.76 23.62
C LEU A 98 -16.65 -21.78 23.51
N GLU A 99 -16.79 -22.48 22.38
CA GLU A 99 -17.82 -23.53 22.19
C GLU A 99 -17.73 -24.62 23.27
N ARG A 100 -16.51 -25.01 23.65
CA ARG A 100 -16.29 -26.03 24.69
C ARG A 100 -16.68 -25.59 26.10
N LYS A 101 -16.95 -24.30 26.33
CA LYS A 101 -17.16 -23.69 27.65
C LYS A 101 -18.59 -23.16 27.87
N GLU A 102 -19.51 -23.32 26.93
CA GLU A 102 -20.83 -22.70 27.00
C GLU A 102 -21.80 -23.36 28.01
N ALA A 103 -22.12 -22.64 29.10
CA ALA A 103 -23.36 -22.77 29.89
C ALA A 103 -24.00 -21.39 30.26
N ASP A 104 -23.31 -20.27 29.98
CA ASP A 104 -23.67 -18.92 30.42
C ASP A 104 -24.00 -17.96 29.26
N THR A 105 -24.88 -16.98 29.52
CA THR A 105 -25.43 -16.01 28.55
C THR A 105 -24.42 -14.98 28.04
N GLU A 106 -23.41 -14.61 28.83
CA GLU A 106 -22.37 -13.65 28.43
C GLU A 106 -21.39 -14.30 27.45
N LEU A 107 -20.95 -15.54 27.72
CA LEU A 107 -20.10 -16.33 26.82
C LEU A 107 -20.75 -16.49 25.45
N ARG A 108 -22.07 -16.66 25.39
CA ARG A 108 -22.81 -16.78 24.14
C ARG A 108 -22.83 -15.49 23.30
N ARG A 109 -22.79 -14.32 23.94
CA ARG A 109 -22.63 -13.03 23.23
C ARG A 109 -21.24 -12.90 22.63
N ILE A 110 -20.21 -13.24 23.40
CA ILE A 110 -18.81 -13.21 22.96
C ILE A 110 -18.61 -14.19 21.78
N TYR A 111 -19.14 -15.40 21.91
CA TYR A 111 -19.12 -16.41 20.86
C TYR A 111 -19.75 -15.90 19.55
N ASN A 112 -20.96 -15.34 19.62
CA ASN A 112 -21.64 -14.81 18.44
C ASN A 112 -20.89 -13.66 17.78
N ALA A 113 -20.31 -12.75 18.58
CA ALA A 113 -19.51 -11.64 18.07
C ALA A 113 -18.25 -12.13 17.33
N GLU A 114 -17.55 -13.10 17.91
CA GLU A 114 -16.33 -13.65 17.31
C GLU A 114 -16.63 -14.49 16.06
N ARG A 115 -17.71 -15.28 16.08
CA ARG A 115 -18.20 -16.00 14.90
C ARG A 115 -18.51 -15.06 13.74
N GLN A 116 -19.18 -13.93 14.02
CA GLN A 116 -19.42 -12.91 13.00
C GLN A 116 -18.12 -12.26 12.51
N ALA A 117 -17.14 -12.02 13.39
CA ALA A 117 -15.86 -11.45 13.00
C ALA A 117 -15.08 -12.38 12.06
N VAL A 118 -15.02 -13.69 12.36
CA VAL A 118 -14.42 -14.71 11.50
C VAL A 118 -15.11 -14.72 10.13
N ARG A 119 -16.44 -14.80 10.09
CA ARG A 119 -17.22 -14.76 8.83
C ARG A 119 -16.92 -13.53 7.98
N ARG A 120 -16.83 -12.34 8.60
CA ARG A 120 -16.48 -11.10 7.89
C ARG A 120 -15.07 -11.13 7.32
N MET A 121 -14.13 -11.82 7.96
CA MET A 121 -12.76 -11.97 7.44
C MET A 121 -12.70 -12.99 6.31
N GLU A 122 -13.37 -14.14 6.44
CA GLU A 122 -13.46 -15.15 5.38
C GLU A 122 -14.06 -14.56 4.10
N ASN A 123 -15.17 -13.82 4.22
CA ASN A 123 -15.79 -13.15 3.08
C ASN A 123 -14.86 -12.13 2.42
N ARG A 124 -14.02 -11.43 3.20
CA ARG A 124 -13.03 -10.48 2.66
C ARG A 124 -11.90 -11.20 1.92
N LEU A 125 -11.42 -12.33 2.44
CA LEU A 125 -10.41 -13.15 1.79
C LEU A 125 -10.94 -13.78 0.49
N LYS A 126 -12.16 -14.34 0.52
CA LYS A 126 -12.81 -14.92 -0.66
C LYS A 126 -13.02 -13.90 -1.77
N LYS A 127 -13.51 -12.70 -1.44
CA LYS A 127 -13.61 -11.60 -2.42
C LYS A 127 -12.26 -11.16 -2.97
N SER A 128 -11.20 -11.22 -2.17
CA SER A 128 -9.85 -10.89 -2.61
C SER A 128 -9.28 -11.95 -3.55
N SER A 129 -9.56 -13.24 -3.30
CA SER A 129 -9.12 -14.33 -4.18
C SER A 129 -9.86 -14.32 -5.51
N GLU A 130 -11.19 -14.11 -5.50
CA GLU A 130 -12.02 -14.02 -6.70
C GLU A 130 -11.54 -12.90 -7.65
N LYS A 131 -11.12 -11.75 -7.09
CA LYS A 131 -10.56 -10.64 -7.87
C LYS A 131 -9.19 -10.95 -8.49
N ASN A 132 -8.38 -11.79 -7.85
CA ASN A 132 -7.07 -12.16 -8.37
C ASN A 132 -7.15 -13.24 -9.46
N THR A 133 -8.22 -14.06 -9.49
CA THR A 133 -8.46 -15.06 -10.54
C THR A 133 -9.17 -14.52 -11.78
N ALA A 134 -9.65 -13.27 -11.76
CA ALA A 134 -10.38 -12.64 -12.86
C ALA A 134 -9.49 -11.75 -13.77
N LEU A 135 -8.17 -11.84 -13.62
CA LEU A 135 -7.13 -11.19 -14.41
C LEU A 135 -6.23 -12.27 -15.02
#